data_AF-A0A1G8RNV2-F1
#
_entry.id   AF-A0A1G8RNV2-F1
#
_cell.length_a   1.000
_cell.length_b   1.000
_cell.length_c   1.000
_cell.angle_alpha   90.00
_cell.angle_beta   90.00
_cell.angle_gamma   90.00
#
_symmetry.space_group_name_H-M   'P 1'
#
loop_
_entity.id
_entity.type
_entity.pdbx_description
1 polymer ?
#
loop_
_entity_poly.entity_id
_entity_poly.type
_entity_poly.pdbx_seq_one_letter_code
_entity_poly.pdbx_strand_id
1 'polypeptide(L)'
;MITGIAFCPHPPAMVPIVGGAAAVDLADLRSAALDALHSVLPETGDQIVLIGAGEVSQAHSPLSWGSFGGFGVDLRVALGSPGCGGRGDLPLSLTVGAWLLGQVLGPRSGALGFSVAPGFAASPAALELLRLAQSQDVRLVVLGDGSARRATTSPGYLDPRATAFDAFVEAALREGDGGALSDLDEQLGDALLAAGVPAWRAAGALLEGAEYDAQLLYSDDPFGVQYFAAAWKPRDARV
;
A
#
# COMPACT_ATOMS: atom_id res chain seq x y z
N MET A 1 -4.04 18.39 4.99
CA MET A 1 -2.93 18.24 4.02
C MET A 1 -2.39 16.81 4.09
N ILE A 2 -1.60 16.36 3.12
CA ILE A 2 -0.88 15.09 3.26
C ILE A 2 0.41 15.37 4.02
N THR A 3 0.62 14.71 5.16
CA THR A 3 1.71 14.98 6.11
C THR A 3 2.77 13.89 6.18
N GLY A 4 2.51 12.74 5.55
CA GLY A 4 3.45 11.63 5.44
C GLY A 4 2.86 10.46 4.66
N ILE A 5 3.72 9.71 3.97
CA ILE A 5 3.32 8.58 3.13
C ILE A 5 4.25 7.40 3.38
N ALA A 6 3.68 6.23 3.66
CA ALA A 6 4.40 4.96 3.63
C ALA A 6 3.89 4.13 2.44
N PHE A 7 4.79 3.71 1.57
CA PHE A 7 4.52 2.70 0.56
C PHE A 7 4.94 1.36 1.14
N CYS A 8 3.99 0.42 1.25
CA CYS A 8 4.22 -0.88 1.86
C CYS A 8 3.84 -2.01 0.88
N PRO A 9 4.60 -3.11 0.88
CA PRO A 9 4.23 -4.31 0.15
C PRO A 9 3.04 -4.99 0.83
N HIS A 10 2.33 -5.85 0.10
CA HIS A 10 1.22 -6.62 0.67
C HIS A 10 1.18 -8.13 0.35
N PRO A 11 2.32 -8.83 0.15
CA PRO A 11 2.26 -10.27 -0.01
C PRO A 11 1.81 -10.91 1.32
N PRO A 12 0.78 -11.78 1.32
CA PRO A 12 0.30 -12.45 2.54
C PRO A 12 1.39 -13.30 3.20
N ALA A 13 2.33 -13.82 2.41
CA ALA A 13 3.48 -14.58 2.90
C ALA A 13 4.40 -13.78 3.85
N MET A 14 4.30 -12.45 3.86
CA MET A 14 5.02 -11.61 4.82
C MET A 14 4.49 -11.77 6.26
N VAL A 15 3.23 -12.20 6.43
CA VAL A 15 2.64 -12.43 7.75
C VAL A 15 3.16 -13.76 8.30
N PRO A 16 3.87 -13.82 9.44
CA PRO A 16 4.58 -15.02 9.89
C PRO A 16 3.73 -16.29 9.99
N ILE A 17 2.51 -16.17 10.55
CA ILE A 17 1.60 -17.30 10.69
C ILE A 17 1.01 -17.78 9.35
N VAL A 18 1.06 -16.95 8.31
CA VAL A 18 0.57 -17.26 6.96
C VAL A 18 1.70 -17.80 6.07
N GLY A 19 2.86 -17.13 6.06
CA GLY A 19 3.97 -17.48 5.16
C GLY A 19 4.89 -18.61 5.64
N GLY A 20 4.86 -18.95 6.93
CA GLY A 20 5.72 -20.00 7.49
C GLY A 20 7.21 -19.74 7.16
N ALA A 21 7.85 -20.67 6.44
CA ALA A 21 9.25 -20.51 6.02
C ALA A 21 9.47 -19.29 5.10
N ALA A 22 8.55 -19.02 4.17
CA ALA A 22 8.66 -17.86 3.27
C ALA A 22 8.64 -16.52 4.02
N ALA A 23 8.02 -16.48 5.21
CA ALA A 23 8.01 -15.28 6.05
C ALA A 23 9.40 -14.96 6.66
N VAL A 24 10.32 -15.94 6.68
CA VAL A 24 11.72 -15.75 7.05
C VAL A 24 12.48 -15.13 5.88
N ASP A 25 12.27 -15.63 4.66
CA ASP A 25 12.87 -15.07 3.45
C ASP A 25 12.40 -13.62 3.19
N LEU A 26 11.18 -13.28 3.63
CA LEU A 26 10.61 -11.93 3.56
C LEU A 26 10.82 -11.09 4.83
N ALA A 27 11.71 -11.50 5.73
CA ALA A 27 11.94 -10.77 6.98
C ALA A 27 12.47 -9.35 6.75
N ASP A 28 13.41 -9.18 5.83
CA ASP A 28 13.98 -7.87 5.49
C ASP A 28 12.94 -6.96 4.84
N LEU A 29 12.12 -7.51 3.93
CA LEU A 29 10.98 -6.81 3.34
C LEU A 29 10.00 -6.32 4.43
N ARG A 30 9.65 -7.21 5.37
CA ARG A 30 8.77 -6.88 6.50
C ARG A 30 9.37 -5.80 7.38
N SER A 31 10.67 -5.88 7.68
CA SER A 31 11.37 -4.88 8.49
C SER A 31 11.30 -3.51 7.81
N ALA A 32 11.62 -3.44 6.52
CA ALA A 32 11.59 -2.18 5.77
C ALA A 32 10.18 -1.58 5.68
N ALA A 33 9.13 -2.41 5.56
CA ALA A 33 7.75 -1.95 5.60
C ALA A 33 7.38 -1.35 6.98
N LEU A 34 7.82 -1.97 8.07
CA LEU A 34 7.63 -1.44 9.42
C LEU A 34 8.44 -0.15 9.63
N ASP A 35 9.67 -0.08 9.13
CA ASP A 35 10.51 1.13 9.20
C ASP A 35 9.88 2.29 8.42
N ALA A 36 9.29 2.01 7.25
CA ALA A 36 8.54 2.99 6.48
C ALA A 36 7.40 3.58 7.31
N LEU A 37 6.59 2.72 7.94
CA LEU A 37 5.48 3.14 8.80
C LEU A 37 5.96 3.95 10.01
N HIS A 38 6.97 3.49 10.75
CA HIS A 38 7.52 4.22 11.89
C HIS A 38 8.04 5.61 11.50
N SER A 39 8.60 5.74 10.30
CA SER A 39 9.17 7.02 9.87
C SER A 39 8.12 8.10 9.62
N VAL A 40 6.90 7.73 9.23
CA VAL A 40 5.85 8.69 8.83
C VAL A 40 4.66 8.75 9.76
N LEU A 41 4.33 7.71 10.53
CA LEU A 41 3.10 7.68 11.33
C LEU A 41 3.12 8.65 12.53
N PRO A 42 1.95 9.14 12.99
CA PRO A 42 1.87 10.09 14.10
C PRO A 42 2.26 9.45 15.42
N GLU A 43 2.71 10.30 16.35
CA GLU A 43 2.46 10.05 17.77
C GLU A 43 0.99 10.43 18.14
N THR A 44 0.44 11.51 17.57
CA THR A 44 -1.00 11.90 17.70
C THR A 44 -1.48 12.78 16.54
N GLY A 45 -2.80 12.89 16.33
CA GLY A 45 -3.45 14.02 15.63
C GLY A 45 -3.97 13.76 14.21
N ASP A 46 -3.19 13.10 13.36
CA ASP A 46 -3.54 12.97 11.94
C ASP A 46 -4.42 11.75 11.66
N GLN A 47 -5.27 11.87 10.64
CA GLN A 47 -6.06 10.74 10.14
C GLN A 47 -5.19 9.81 9.30
N ILE A 48 -5.15 8.53 9.70
CA ILE A 48 -4.44 7.49 8.93
C ILE A 48 -5.39 6.94 7.87
N VAL A 49 -4.91 6.84 6.64
CA VAL A 49 -5.66 6.34 5.49
C VAL A 49 -4.86 5.28 4.75
N LEU A 50 -5.42 4.08 4.64
CA LEU A 50 -4.87 3.02 3.81
C LEU A 50 -5.48 3.07 2.41
N ILE A 51 -4.65 2.92 1.38
CA ILE A 51 -5.07 2.82 -0.02
C ILE A 51 -4.51 1.51 -0.58
N GLY A 52 -5.36 0.64 -1.11
CA GLY A 52 -4.91 -0.65 -1.64
C GLY A 52 -5.83 -1.15 -2.75
N ALA A 53 -5.30 -1.98 -3.65
CA ALA A 53 -6.11 -2.58 -4.72
C ALA A 53 -7.22 -3.50 -4.16
N GLY A 54 -8.38 -3.50 -4.80
CA GLY A 54 -9.48 -4.42 -4.46
C GLY A 54 -10.44 -4.60 -5.64
N GLU A 55 -11.38 -5.53 -5.50
CA GLU A 55 -12.34 -5.84 -6.58
C GLU A 55 -13.32 -4.69 -6.86
N VAL A 56 -13.59 -3.85 -5.85
CA VAL A 56 -14.53 -2.73 -5.93
C VAL A 56 -13.92 -1.50 -5.28
N SER A 57 -14.16 -0.35 -5.91
CA SER A 57 -13.81 0.96 -5.38
C SER A 57 -14.76 1.35 -4.24
N GLN A 58 -14.28 1.38 -2.99
CA GLN A 58 -15.10 1.73 -1.83
C GLN A 58 -14.26 2.24 -0.64
N ALA A 59 -14.90 3.05 0.21
CA ALA A 59 -14.36 3.45 1.51
C ALA A 59 -14.70 2.42 2.60
N HIS A 60 -13.80 2.26 3.56
CA HIS A 60 -13.87 1.32 4.66
C HIS A 60 -13.75 2.05 5.98
N SER A 61 -14.70 1.77 6.87
CA SER A 61 -14.72 2.33 8.22
C SER A 61 -13.66 1.69 9.12
N PRO A 62 -13.25 2.31 10.25
CA PRO A 62 -12.27 1.72 11.15
C PRO A 62 -12.74 0.38 11.76
N LEU A 63 -14.05 0.11 11.77
CA LEU A 63 -14.62 -1.15 12.24
C LEU A 63 -14.51 -2.28 11.20
N SER A 64 -14.25 -1.99 9.92
CA SER A 64 -14.09 -3.01 8.88
C SER A 64 -12.95 -3.96 9.22
N TRP A 65 -13.04 -5.20 8.74
CA TRP A 65 -12.05 -6.23 9.01
C TRP A 65 -11.81 -7.13 7.78
N GLY A 66 -10.62 -7.73 7.76
CA GLY A 66 -10.20 -8.71 6.77
C GLY A 66 -9.80 -10.02 7.42
N SER A 67 -9.61 -11.07 6.63
CA SER A 67 -9.26 -12.40 7.12
C SER A 67 -8.21 -13.08 6.25
N PHE A 68 -7.28 -13.79 6.89
CA PHE A 68 -6.35 -14.71 6.24
C PHE A 68 -6.91 -16.13 6.09
N GLY A 69 -8.21 -16.33 6.33
CA GLY A 69 -8.88 -17.63 6.19
C GLY A 69 -8.74 -18.23 4.79
N GLY A 70 -8.66 -17.40 3.74
CA GLY A 70 -8.36 -17.84 2.38
C GLY A 70 -6.97 -18.48 2.19
N PHE A 71 -6.08 -18.28 3.16
CA PHE A 71 -4.75 -18.89 3.24
C PHE A 71 -4.67 -19.99 4.31
N GLY A 72 -5.82 -20.46 4.82
CA GLY A 72 -5.89 -21.53 5.82
C GLY A 72 -5.58 -21.10 7.25
N VAL A 73 -5.49 -19.79 7.52
CA VAL A 73 -5.20 -19.24 8.85
C VAL A 73 -6.42 -18.54 9.42
N ASP A 74 -6.88 -18.95 10.60
CA ASP A 74 -7.95 -18.27 11.34
C ASP A 74 -7.42 -17.01 12.03
N LEU A 75 -7.04 -16.01 11.22
CA LEU A 75 -6.59 -14.71 11.67
C LEU A 75 -7.46 -13.62 11.04
N ARG A 76 -8.17 -12.88 11.89
CA ARG A 76 -8.93 -11.68 11.53
C ARG A 76 -8.17 -10.43 11.94
N VAL A 77 -8.19 -9.43 11.07
CA VAL A 77 -7.49 -8.15 11.27
C VAL A 77 -8.50 -7.03 11.14
N ALA A 78 -8.67 -6.23 12.21
CA ALA A 78 -9.46 -5.01 12.17
C ALA A 78 -8.66 -3.89 11.51
N LEU A 79 -9.33 -3.04 10.73
CA LEU A 79 -8.68 -1.94 10.01
C LEU A 79 -8.10 -0.90 10.96
N GLY A 80 -8.88 -0.45 11.94
CA GLY A 80 -8.43 0.59 12.88
C GLY A 80 -9.15 0.67 14.21
N SER A 81 -10.24 -0.07 14.41
CA SER A 81 -10.94 -0.12 15.69
C SER A 81 -11.51 -1.52 15.93
N PRO A 82 -11.10 -2.24 16.99
CA PRO A 82 -11.65 -3.55 17.29
C PRO A 82 -13.07 -3.38 17.80
N GLY A 83 -14.02 -4.05 17.18
CA GLY A 83 -15.41 -3.95 17.58
C GLY A 83 -16.30 -4.98 16.90
N CYS A 84 -17.48 -5.17 17.47
CA CYS A 84 -18.53 -5.96 16.87
C CYS A 84 -19.28 -5.14 15.80
N GLY A 85 -19.76 -5.79 14.75
CA GLY A 85 -20.62 -5.17 13.74
C GLY A 85 -19.92 -4.55 12.53
N GLY A 86 -18.58 -4.62 12.46
CA GLY A 86 -17.83 -4.26 11.27
C GLY A 86 -18.05 -5.21 10.08
N ARG A 87 -17.95 -4.69 8.86
CA ARG A 87 -18.03 -5.50 7.62
C ARG A 87 -16.73 -6.27 7.38
N GLY A 88 -16.87 -7.52 6.95
CA GLY A 88 -15.76 -8.42 6.64
C GLY A 88 -15.36 -8.39 5.18
N ASP A 89 -15.15 -7.20 4.64
CA ASP A 89 -15.02 -6.93 3.21
C ASP A 89 -13.71 -6.20 2.85
N LEU A 90 -12.71 -6.21 3.74
CA LEU A 90 -11.40 -5.70 3.38
C LEU A 90 -10.76 -6.60 2.31
N PRO A 91 -10.28 -6.04 1.18
CA PRO A 91 -9.43 -6.78 0.27
C PRO A 91 -8.10 -7.15 0.94
N LEU A 92 -7.37 -8.07 0.32
CA LEU A 92 -6.11 -8.58 0.87
C LEU A 92 -5.07 -7.46 1.11
N SER A 93 -4.98 -6.50 0.19
CA SER A 93 -4.09 -5.34 0.30
C SER A 93 -4.31 -4.57 1.61
N LEU A 94 -5.56 -4.17 1.88
CA LEU A 94 -5.94 -3.47 3.11
C LEU A 94 -5.83 -4.36 4.34
N THR A 95 -6.05 -5.67 4.21
CA THR A 95 -5.90 -6.62 5.33
C THR A 95 -4.44 -6.73 5.78
N VAL A 96 -3.49 -6.83 4.84
CA VAL A 96 -2.06 -6.86 5.15
C VAL A 96 -1.59 -5.49 5.64
N GLY A 97 -2.05 -4.40 5.03
CA GLY A 97 -1.75 -3.05 5.50
C GLY A 97 -2.22 -2.80 6.93
N ALA A 98 -3.45 -3.22 7.28
CA ALA A 98 -3.97 -3.13 8.64
C ALA A 98 -3.17 -3.99 9.62
N TRP A 99 -2.70 -5.16 9.18
CA TRP A 99 -1.84 -6.03 9.98
C TRP A 99 -0.51 -5.35 10.28
N LEU A 100 0.16 -4.77 9.27
CA LEU A 100 1.40 -4.01 9.44
C LEU A 100 1.18 -2.82 10.39
N LEU A 101 0.11 -2.05 10.17
CA LEU A 101 -0.22 -0.90 11.02
C LEU A 101 -0.46 -1.31 12.47
N GLY A 102 -1.10 -2.46 12.69
CA GLY A 102 -1.33 -3.04 14.02
C GLY A 102 -0.04 -3.41 14.76
N GLN A 103 1.06 -3.69 14.06
CA GLN A 103 2.37 -3.93 14.68
C GLN A 103 3.00 -2.64 15.21
N VAL A 104 2.67 -1.49 14.61
CA VAL A 104 3.26 -0.19 14.95
C VAL A 104 2.41 0.56 15.97
N LEU A 105 1.10 0.67 15.74
CA LEU A 105 0.19 1.49 16.54
C LEU A 105 -0.76 0.66 17.42
N GLY A 106 -0.68 -0.67 17.33
CA GLY A 106 -1.67 -1.55 17.95
C GLY A 106 -3.02 -1.51 17.23
N PRO A 107 -4.05 -2.14 17.82
CA PRO A 107 -5.28 -2.45 17.10
C PRO A 107 -6.26 -1.26 17.00
N ARG A 108 -5.95 -0.10 17.60
CA ARG A 108 -6.82 1.08 17.70
C ARG A 108 -6.25 2.30 16.98
N SER A 109 -5.76 2.10 15.75
CA SER A 109 -5.18 3.17 14.93
C SER A 109 -6.20 4.22 14.46
N GLY A 110 -7.51 3.90 14.48
CA GLY A 110 -8.56 4.75 13.91
C GLY A 110 -8.50 4.88 12.38
N ALA A 111 -7.71 4.04 11.71
CA ALA A 111 -7.47 4.15 10.28
C ALA A 111 -8.76 3.95 9.44
N LEU A 112 -8.82 4.71 8.34
CA LEU A 112 -9.78 4.51 7.26
C LEU A 112 -9.10 3.77 6.11
N GLY A 113 -9.88 3.15 5.23
CA GLY A 113 -9.36 2.37 4.12
C GLY A 113 -10.08 2.69 2.83
N PHE A 114 -9.37 2.68 1.72
CA PHE A 114 -9.92 2.87 0.38
C PHE A 114 -9.44 1.73 -0.50
N SER A 115 -10.37 0.87 -0.92
CA SER A 115 -10.06 -0.12 -1.95
C SER A 115 -10.20 0.51 -3.32
N VAL A 116 -9.26 0.22 -4.21
CA VAL A 116 -9.15 0.83 -5.54
C VAL A 116 -9.32 -0.26 -6.60
N ALA A 117 -10.30 -0.07 -7.48
CA ALA A 117 -10.57 -0.91 -8.64
C ALA A 117 -10.50 -0.06 -9.94
N PRO A 118 -10.50 -0.68 -11.13
CA PRO A 118 -10.53 0.06 -12.39
C PRO A 118 -11.64 1.12 -12.44
N GLY A 119 -11.31 2.32 -12.95
CA GLY A 119 -12.23 3.45 -12.97
C GLY A 119 -12.39 4.19 -11.63
N PHE A 120 -11.53 3.93 -10.64
CA PHE A 120 -11.57 4.57 -9.31
C PHE A 120 -11.74 6.09 -9.36
N ALA A 121 -11.06 6.79 -10.26
CA ALA A 121 -11.10 8.26 -10.34
C ALA A 121 -12.52 8.83 -10.52
N ALA A 122 -13.45 8.07 -11.12
CA ALA A 122 -14.85 8.47 -11.29
C ALA A 122 -15.78 7.94 -10.19
N SER A 123 -15.24 7.22 -9.20
CA SER A 123 -16.03 6.58 -8.13
C SER A 123 -16.35 7.55 -6.99
N PRO A 124 -17.43 7.30 -6.22
CA PRO A 124 -17.71 8.05 -4.99
C PRO A 124 -16.58 7.97 -3.96
N ALA A 125 -15.86 6.84 -3.90
CA ALA A 125 -14.74 6.63 -2.98
C ALA A 125 -13.56 7.56 -3.28
N ALA A 126 -13.28 7.87 -4.55
CA ALA A 126 -12.26 8.84 -4.92
C ALA A 126 -12.62 10.25 -4.47
N LEU A 127 -13.89 10.66 -4.63
CA LEU A 127 -14.36 11.96 -4.14
C LEU A 127 -14.26 12.06 -2.62
N GLU A 128 -14.59 10.99 -1.90
CA GLU A 128 -14.47 10.94 -0.44
C GLU A 128 -13.02 11.05 0.02
N LEU A 129 -12.10 10.31 -0.63
CA LEU A 129 -10.66 10.37 -0.35
C LEU A 129 -10.10 11.78 -0.59
N LEU A 130 -10.44 12.40 -1.72
CA LEU A 130 -10.04 13.77 -2.04
C LEU A 130 -10.55 14.76 -0.98
N ARG A 131 -11.81 14.63 -0.59
CA ARG A 131 -12.44 15.53 0.40
C ARG A 131 -11.81 15.36 1.78
N LEU A 132 -11.44 14.14 2.16
CA LEU A 132 -10.72 13.85 3.39
C LEU A 132 -9.34 14.53 3.39
N ALA A 133 -8.55 14.33 2.33
CA ALA A 133 -7.22 14.94 2.19
C ALA A 133 -7.24 16.49 2.19
N GLN A 134 -8.34 17.09 1.72
CA GLN A 134 -8.54 18.54 1.72
C GLN A 134 -9.03 19.11 3.06
N SER A 135 -9.66 18.30 3.91
CA SER A 135 -10.32 18.78 5.15
C SER A 135 -9.55 18.49 6.42
N GLN A 136 -8.59 17.57 6.39
CA GLN A 136 -7.82 17.13 7.55
C GLN A 136 -6.36 16.88 7.18
N ASP A 137 -5.51 16.78 8.19
CA ASP A 137 -4.16 16.28 8.03
C ASP A 137 -4.19 14.75 7.97
N VAL A 138 -3.65 14.22 6.88
CA VAL A 138 -3.77 12.82 6.47
C VAL A 138 -2.38 12.22 6.29
N ARG A 139 -2.20 11.03 6.85
CA ARG A 139 -1.06 10.16 6.55
C ARG A 139 -1.52 8.98 5.72
N LEU A 140 -0.84 8.77 4.62
CA LEU A 140 -1.17 7.71 3.67
C LEU A 140 -0.33 6.46 3.95
N VAL A 141 -0.97 5.31 3.92
CA VAL A 141 -0.32 4.00 3.81
C VAL A 141 -0.80 3.40 2.49
N VAL A 142 0.09 3.30 1.51
CA VAL A 142 -0.23 2.87 0.15
C VAL A 142 0.29 1.46 -0.06
N LEU A 143 -0.61 0.52 -0.34
CA LEU A 143 -0.33 -0.91 -0.39
C LEU A 143 -0.18 -1.37 -1.83
N GLY A 144 0.99 -1.90 -2.18
CA GLY A 144 1.26 -2.29 -3.54
C GLY A 144 2.53 -3.10 -3.72
N ASP A 145 2.50 -4.03 -4.67
CA ASP A 145 3.65 -4.83 -5.10
C ASP A 145 3.97 -4.49 -6.56
N GLY A 146 5.24 -4.62 -6.96
CA GLY A 146 5.68 -4.49 -8.34
C GLY A 146 5.30 -5.72 -9.17
N SER A 147 5.94 -5.90 -10.33
CA SER A 147 5.59 -6.98 -11.23
C SER A 147 5.85 -8.37 -10.63
N ALA A 148 4.97 -9.32 -10.93
CA ALA A 148 5.10 -10.74 -10.54
C ALA A 148 5.58 -11.63 -11.69
N ARG A 149 6.37 -11.06 -12.62
CA ARG A 149 6.79 -11.67 -13.89
C ARG A 149 8.28 -11.49 -14.21
N ARG A 150 9.16 -11.38 -13.20
CA ARG A 150 10.59 -11.08 -13.38
C ARG A 150 11.50 -12.27 -13.71
N ALA A 151 11.05 -13.48 -13.44
CA ALA A 151 11.84 -14.70 -13.61
C ALA A 151 10.98 -15.83 -14.17
N THR A 152 11.62 -16.85 -14.72
CA THR A 152 10.92 -18.07 -15.18
C THR A 152 10.28 -18.84 -14.04
N THR A 153 10.72 -18.60 -12.80
CA THR A 153 10.14 -19.15 -11.56
C THR A 153 9.09 -18.24 -10.92
N SER A 154 8.85 -17.05 -11.49
CA SER A 154 7.82 -16.15 -10.98
C SER A 154 6.42 -16.75 -11.10
N PRO A 155 5.48 -16.39 -10.21
CA PRO A 155 4.10 -16.86 -10.27
C PRO A 155 3.43 -16.65 -11.64
N GLY A 156 3.71 -15.52 -12.31
CA GLY A 156 3.16 -15.20 -13.63
C GLY A 156 4.02 -15.60 -14.83
N TYR A 157 5.13 -16.32 -14.62
CA TYR A 157 6.19 -16.55 -15.60
C TYR A 157 6.84 -15.27 -16.14
N LEU A 158 8.05 -15.40 -16.70
CA LEU A 158 8.84 -14.26 -17.19
C LEU A 158 8.10 -13.46 -18.28
N ASP A 159 8.04 -12.15 -18.10
CA ASP A 159 7.74 -11.16 -19.13
C ASP A 159 8.91 -10.18 -19.21
N PRO A 160 9.59 -10.03 -20.36
CA PRO A 160 10.79 -9.20 -20.47
C PRO A 160 10.54 -7.70 -20.20
N ARG A 161 9.28 -7.26 -20.19
CA ARG A 161 8.91 -5.87 -19.87
C ARG A 161 8.93 -5.58 -18.37
N ALA A 162 8.90 -6.63 -17.52
CA ALA A 162 8.83 -6.53 -16.07
C ALA A 162 9.95 -5.65 -15.47
N THR A 163 11.20 -5.90 -15.84
CA THR A 163 12.35 -5.19 -15.28
C THR A 163 12.32 -3.69 -15.56
N ALA A 164 11.96 -3.29 -16.79
CA ALA A 164 11.89 -1.87 -17.15
C ALA A 164 10.73 -1.16 -16.45
N PHE A 165 9.58 -1.84 -16.33
CA PHE A 165 8.43 -1.34 -15.59
C PHE A 165 8.76 -1.12 -14.11
N ASP A 166 9.36 -2.11 -13.45
CA ASP A 166 9.73 -2.01 -12.04
C ASP A 166 10.80 -0.94 -11.79
N ALA A 167 11.78 -0.80 -12.69
CA ALA A 167 12.78 0.26 -12.60
C ALA A 167 12.16 1.67 -12.67
N PHE A 168 11.09 1.85 -13.44
CA PHE A 168 10.34 3.10 -13.47
C PHE A 168 9.63 3.37 -12.14
N VAL A 169 8.93 2.36 -11.59
CA VAL A 169 8.29 2.47 -10.27
C VAL A 169 9.31 2.76 -9.18
N GLU A 170 10.45 2.07 -9.20
CA GLU A 170 11.55 2.26 -8.24
C GLU A 170 12.10 3.68 -8.28
N ALA A 171 12.30 4.25 -9.47
CA ALA A 171 12.74 5.63 -9.64
C ALA A 171 11.72 6.61 -9.06
N ALA A 172 10.43 6.47 -9.40
CA ALA A 172 9.37 7.31 -8.86
C ALA A 172 9.31 7.26 -7.32
N LEU A 173 9.38 6.05 -6.74
CA LEU A 173 9.42 5.83 -5.30
C LEU A 173 10.65 6.44 -4.60
N ARG A 174 11.81 6.38 -5.26
CA ARG A 174 13.07 6.95 -4.76
C ARG A 174 13.08 8.47 -4.82
N GLU A 175 12.51 9.05 -5.86
CA GLU A 175 12.58 10.49 -6.15
C GLU A 175 11.43 11.28 -5.52
N GLY A 176 10.38 10.61 -5.04
CA GLY A 176 9.21 11.29 -4.50
C GLY A 176 8.24 11.77 -5.58
N ASP A 177 8.25 11.12 -6.75
CA ASP A 177 7.51 11.58 -7.93
C ASP A 177 6.06 11.05 -7.93
N GLY A 178 5.16 11.82 -7.31
CA GLY A 178 3.73 11.51 -7.31
C GLY A 178 3.09 11.54 -8.70
N GLY A 179 3.60 12.38 -9.62
CA GLY A 179 3.11 12.46 -11.00
C GLY A 179 3.43 11.19 -11.78
N ALA A 180 4.67 10.71 -11.69
CA ALA A 180 5.09 9.44 -12.30
C ALA A 180 4.26 8.24 -11.80
N LEU A 181 3.92 8.21 -10.50
CA LEU A 181 3.02 7.18 -9.95
C LEU A 181 1.59 7.31 -10.49
N SER A 182 1.08 8.53 -10.65
CA SER A 182 -0.24 8.83 -11.25
C SER A 182 -0.33 8.33 -12.70
N ASP A 183 0.78 8.42 -13.43
CA ASP A 183 0.86 8.12 -14.87
C ASP A 183 1.17 6.66 -15.22
N LEU A 184 1.38 5.77 -14.22
CA LEU A 184 1.70 4.35 -14.44
C LEU A 184 0.71 3.65 -15.38
N ASP A 185 1.19 3.02 -16.45
CA ASP A 185 0.31 2.31 -17.41
C ASP A 185 -0.46 1.16 -16.73
N GLU A 186 -1.79 1.32 -16.60
CA GLU A 186 -2.70 0.33 -15.98
C GLU A 186 -2.74 -0.98 -16.77
N GLN A 187 -2.75 -0.92 -18.10
CA GLN A 187 -2.81 -2.11 -18.95
C GLN A 187 -1.51 -2.91 -18.89
N LEU A 188 -0.38 -2.21 -18.87
CA LEU A 188 0.92 -2.86 -18.69
C LEU A 188 1.05 -3.43 -17.27
N GLY A 189 0.61 -2.69 -16.25
CA GLY A 189 0.54 -3.16 -14.87
C GLY A 189 -0.22 -4.47 -14.74
N ASP A 190 -1.42 -4.54 -15.31
CA ASP A 190 -2.25 -5.75 -15.33
C ASP A 190 -1.54 -6.91 -16.05
N ALA A 191 -0.95 -6.65 -17.23
CA ALA A 191 -0.22 -7.67 -17.99
C ALA A 191 1.03 -8.22 -17.25
N LEU A 192 1.59 -7.42 -16.35
CA LEU A 192 2.75 -7.74 -15.52
C LEU A 192 2.37 -8.24 -14.12
N LEU A 193 1.07 -8.32 -13.80
CA LEU A 193 0.55 -8.65 -12.48
C LEU A 193 1.11 -7.73 -11.38
N ALA A 194 1.31 -6.45 -11.69
CA ALA A 194 1.81 -5.44 -10.76
C ALA A 194 0.67 -4.92 -9.86
N ALA A 195 0.45 -5.61 -8.74
CA ALA A 195 -0.70 -5.37 -7.87
C ALA A 195 -0.74 -3.95 -7.24
N GLY A 196 0.38 -3.22 -7.24
CA GLY A 196 0.44 -1.86 -6.71
C GLY A 196 -0.14 -0.77 -7.60
N VAL A 197 -0.27 -1.00 -8.91
CA VAL A 197 -0.63 0.06 -9.88
C VAL A 197 -1.92 0.81 -9.52
N PRO A 198 -3.03 0.14 -9.16
CA PRO A 198 -4.26 0.86 -8.81
C PRO A 198 -4.04 1.81 -7.63
N ALA A 199 -3.40 1.34 -6.55
CA ALA A 199 -3.18 2.12 -5.34
C ALA A 199 -2.14 3.23 -5.56
N TRP A 200 -1.07 2.96 -6.30
CA TRP A 200 -0.04 3.95 -6.62
C TRP A 200 -0.56 5.08 -7.50
N ARG A 201 -1.41 4.78 -8.50
CA ARG A 201 -2.07 5.82 -9.30
C ARG A 201 -3.02 6.68 -8.46
N ALA A 202 -3.84 6.03 -7.64
CA ALA A 202 -4.79 6.74 -6.77
C ALA A 202 -4.08 7.63 -5.75
N ALA A 203 -2.98 7.16 -5.15
CA ALA A 203 -2.15 7.98 -4.27
C ALA A 203 -1.41 9.07 -5.06
N GLY A 204 -0.81 8.74 -6.20
CA GLY A 204 -0.07 9.67 -7.05
C GLY A 204 -0.89 10.90 -7.43
N ALA A 205 -2.16 10.72 -7.78
CA ALA A 205 -3.09 11.83 -8.06
C ALA A 205 -3.33 12.78 -6.87
N LEU A 206 -3.13 12.32 -5.63
CA LEU A 206 -3.20 13.18 -4.43
C LEU A 206 -1.86 13.86 -4.12
N LEU A 207 -0.76 13.29 -4.59
CA LEU A 207 0.62 13.70 -4.31
C LEU A 207 1.20 14.61 -5.41
N GLU A 208 0.53 14.68 -6.56
CA GLU A 208 0.95 15.50 -7.69
C GLU A 208 1.07 16.99 -7.31
N GLY A 209 2.15 17.62 -7.75
CA GLY A 209 2.41 19.04 -7.52
C GLY A 209 3.01 19.40 -6.15
N ALA A 210 3.23 18.43 -5.27
CA ALA A 210 3.97 18.61 -4.02
C ALA A 210 5.37 17.98 -4.10
N GLU A 211 6.32 18.52 -3.33
CA GLU A 211 7.67 17.96 -3.21
C GLU A 211 7.80 17.14 -1.93
N TYR A 212 8.57 16.05 -2.02
CA TYR A 212 8.77 15.12 -0.91
C TYR A 212 10.25 14.84 -0.65
N ASP A 213 10.61 14.74 0.63
CA ASP A 213 11.79 14.03 1.07
C ASP A 213 11.46 12.54 1.07
N ALA A 214 11.86 11.88 -0.02
CA ALA A 214 11.60 10.47 -0.27
C ALA A 214 12.80 9.61 0.13
N GLN A 215 12.50 8.46 0.73
CA GLN A 215 13.46 7.42 1.06
C GLN A 215 12.93 6.06 0.61
N LEU A 216 13.63 5.43 -0.33
CA LEU A 216 13.40 4.02 -0.69
C LEU A 216 14.16 3.14 0.31
N LEU A 217 13.44 2.32 1.06
CA LEU A 217 13.95 1.47 2.13
C LEU A 217 14.18 0.02 1.68
N TYR A 218 13.42 -0.43 0.68
CA TYR A 218 13.56 -1.76 0.11
C TYR A 218 13.23 -1.77 -1.37
N SER A 219 14.02 -2.50 -2.14
CA SER A 219 13.74 -2.88 -3.52
C SER A 219 14.50 -4.17 -3.83
N ASP A 220 13.76 -5.27 -3.96
CA ASP A 220 14.27 -6.58 -4.35
C ASP A 220 13.11 -7.45 -4.87
N ASP A 221 13.41 -8.57 -5.51
CA ASP A 221 12.43 -9.45 -6.14
C ASP A 221 12.44 -10.92 -5.66
N PRO A 222 12.34 -11.19 -4.34
CA PRO A 222 12.22 -12.56 -3.84
C PRO A 222 11.04 -13.28 -4.50
N PHE A 223 11.27 -14.54 -4.86
CA PHE A 223 10.31 -15.37 -5.60
C PHE A 223 9.93 -14.81 -7.00
N GLY A 224 10.72 -13.87 -7.52
CA GLY A 224 10.50 -13.24 -8.82
C GLY A 224 9.31 -12.28 -8.85
N VAL A 225 8.95 -11.72 -7.69
CA VAL A 225 7.97 -10.64 -7.55
C VAL A 225 8.70 -9.42 -6.98
N GLN A 226 8.65 -8.30 -7.68
CA GLN A 226 9.27 -7.07 -7.18
C GLN A 226 8.47 -6.52 -6.00
N TYR A 227 9.17 -6.23 -4.90
CA TYR A 227 8.60 -5.53 -3.77
C TYR A 227 9.32 -4.22 -3.51
N PHE A 228 8.59 -3.27 -2.92
CA PHE A 228 9.11 -1.98 -2.52
C PHE A 228 8.62 -1.61 -1.13
N ALA A 229 9.47 -0.91 -0.38
CA ALA A 229 9.07 -0.17 0.81
C ALA A 229 9.69 1.23 0.74
N ALA A 230 8.90 2.27 0.93
CA ALA A 230 9.37 3.65 0.87
C ALA A 230 8.62 4.54 1.86
N ALA A 231 9.27 5.61 2.27
CA ALA A 231 8.71 6.63 3.14
C ALA A 231 8.93 8.02 2.56
N TRP A 232 7.87 8.80 2.47
CA TRP A 232 7.91 10.17 1.98
C TRP A 232 7.38 11.12 3.05
N LYS A 233 8.05 12.26 3.20
CA LYS A 233 7.57 13.40 4.00
C LYS A 233 7.48 14.62 3.09
N PRO A 234 6.42 15.43 3.17
CA PRO A 234 6.37 16.68 2.44
C PRO A 234 7.61 17.51 2.77
N ARG A 235 8.28 18.06 1.76
CA ARG A 235 9.24 19.15 2.00
C ARG A 235 8.41 20.35 2.38
N ASP A 236 8.70 20.95 3.53
CA ASP A 236 8.13 22.25 3.86
C ASP A 236 8.41 23.17 2.66
N ALA A 237 7.35 23.76 2.10
CA ALA A 237 7.49 24.88 1.21
C ALA A 237 8.16 25.98 2.01
N ARG A 238 9.50 26.07 1.93
CA ARG A 238 10.24 27.16 2.54
C ARG A 238 9.64 28.45 1.99
N VAL A 239 9.08 29.23 2.92
CA VAL A 239 8.54 30.59 2.76
C VAL A 239 9.50 31.45 1.93
#